data_AF-A0A5C7B1T2-F1
#
_entry.id   AF-A0A5C7B1T2-F1
#
_cell.length_a   1.000
_cell.length_b   1.000
_cell.length_c   1.000
_cell.angle_alpha   90.00
_cell.angle_beta   90.00
_cell.angle_gamma   90.00
#
_symmetry.space_group_name_H-M   'P 1'
#
loop_
_entity.id
_entity.type
_entity.pdbx_description
1 polymer ?
#
loop_
_entity_poly.entity_id
_entity_poly.type
_entity_poly.pdbx_seq_one_letter_code
_entity_poly.pdbx_strand_id
1 'polypeptide(L)' 'MMSAILILLWFLFYFCLFSLVAGLVRPVVVLWFMDRMNRLKVLKIYGSATLVILIVLKIFEYYFI' A
#
# COMPACT_ATOMS: atom_id res chain seq x y z
N MET A 1 -11.89 15.15 13.49
CA MET A 1 -10.50 14.62 13.45
C MET A 1 -10.46 13.16 13.02
N MET A 2 -11.33 12.30 13.55
CA MET A 2 -11.31 10.87 13.23
C MET A 2 -11.53 10.54 11.75
N SER A 3 -12.45 11.26 11.11
CA SER A 3 -12.75 11.14 9.68
C SER A 3 -11.55 11.44 8.79
N ALA A 4 -10.69 12.38 9.18
CA ALA A 4 -9.50 12.75 8.42
C ALA A 4 -8.45 11.62 8.41
N ILE A 5 -8.29 10.92 9.55
CA ILE A 5 -7.41 9.76 9.67
C ILE A 5 -7.94 8.60 8.80
N LEU A 6 -9.25 8.40 8.77
CA LEU A 6 -9.89 7.36 7.95
C LEU A 6 -9.70 7.64 6.45
N ILE A 7 -9.89 8.90 6.01
CA ILE A 7 -9.62 9.32 4.62
C ILE A 7 -8.15 9.13 4.27
N LEU A 8 -7.23 9.48 5.17
CA LEU A 8 -5.80 9.30 4.97
C LEU A 8 -5.41 7.82 4.86
N LEU A 9 -5.99 6.95 5.69
CA LEU A 9 -5.81 5.49 5.62
C LEU A 9 -6.29 4.92 4.28
N TRP A 10 -7.48 5.32 3.82
CA TRP A 10 -8.00 4.93 2.51
C TRP A 10 -7.11 5.43 1.37
N PHE A 11 -6.66 6.69 1.44
CA PHE A 11 -5.74 7.24 0.45
C PHE A 11 -4.43 6.45 0.37
N LEU A 12 -3.81 6.15 1.51
CA LEU A 12 -2.60 5.32 1.59
C LEU A 12 -2.83 3.90 1.05
N PHE A 13 -3.99 3.32 1.33
CA PHE A 13 -4.36 2.00 0.81
C PHE A 13 -4.41 2.01 -0.72
N TYR A 14 -5.15 2.94 -1.32
CA TYR A 14 -5.23 3.06 -2.78
C TYR A 14 -3.88 3.41 -3.41
N PHE A 15 -3.06 4.24 -2.76
CA PHE A 15 -1.72 4.55 -3.22
C PHE A 15 -0.79 3.33 -3.23
N CYS A 16 -0.84 2.49 -2.20
CA CYS A 16 -0.10 1.22 -2.18
C CYS A 16 -0.59 0.24 -3.24
N LEU A 17 -1.90 0.17 -3.45
CA LEU A 17 -2.51 -0.70 -4.45
C LEU A 17 -2.11 -0.25 -5.87
N PHE A 18 -2.14 1.06 -6.14
CA PHE A 18 -1.66 1.62 -7.40
C PHE A 18 -0.17 1.34 -7.60
N SER A 19 0.65 1.53 -6.56
CA SER A 19 2.08 1.25 -6.58
C SER A 19 2.38 -0.24 -6.81
N LEU A 20 1.57 -1.14 -6.25
CA LEU A 20 1.69 -2.58 -6.48
C LEU A 20 1.42 -2.91 -7.96
N VAL A 21 0.34 -2.40 -8.53
CA VAL A 21 0.00 -2.63 -9.93
C VAL A 21 1.06 -2.03 -10.86
N ALA A 22 1.46 -0.77 -10.62
CA ALA A 22 2.50 -0.10 -11.40
C ALA A 22 3.84 -0.84 -11.34
N GLY A 23 4.23 -1.33 -10.16
CA GLY A 23 5.48 -2.07 -9.97
C GLY A 23 5.44 -3.48 -10.57
N LEU A 24 4.27 -4.12 -10.65
CA LEU A 24 4.11 -5.40 -11.35
C LEU A 24 4.28 -5.23 -12.86
N VAL A 25 3.80 -4.12 -13.43
CA VAL A 25 4.02 -3.75 -14.84
C VAL A 25 5.49 -3.44 -15.10
N ARG A 26 6.05 -2.49 -14.34
CA ARG A 26 7.47 -2.10 -14.42
C ARG A 26 8.02 -1.84 -13.02
N PRO A 27 8.85 -2.75 -12.46
CA PRO A 27 9.41 -2.60 -11.12
C PRO A 27 10.17 -1.30 -10.89
N VAL A 28 10.79 -0.76 -11.94
CA VAL A 28 11.59 0.47 -11.92
C VAL A 28 10.77 1.69 -11.51
N VAL A 29 9.48 1.76 -11.86
CA VAL A 29 8.63 2.92 -11.53
C VAL A 29 8.54 3.13 -10.02
N VAL A 30 8.61 2.05 -9.26
CA VAL A 30 8.25 2.04 -7.85
C VAL A 30 9.44 1.70 -6.96
N LEU A 31 10.38 0.90 -7.46
CA LEU A 31 11.62 0.53 -6.77
C LEU A 31 12.86 1.25 -7.32
N TRP A 32 12.70 2.44 -7.91
CA TRP A 32 13.80 3.21 -8.55
C TRP A 32 14.98 3.48 -7.61
N PHE A 33 14.74 3.47 -6.30
CA PHE A 33 15.74 3.69 -5.26
C PHE A 33 16.49 2.41 -4.82
N MET A 34 16.13 1.22 -5.34
CA MET A 34 16.77 -0.05 -4.99
C MET A 34 17.74 -0.53 -6.06
N ASP A 35 18.93 -1.01 -5.67
CA ASP A 35 19.93 -1.60 -6.58
C ASP A 35 19.41 -2.78 -7.42
N ARG A 36 18.47 -3.57 -6.88
CA ARG A 36 17.90 -4.74 -7.57
C ARG A 36 16.38 -4.66 -7.60
N MET A 37 15.84 -4.40 -8.78
CA MET A 37 14.41 -4.19 -9.04
C MET A 37 13.77 -5.45 -9.61
N ASN A 38 13.07 -6.22 -8.76
CA ASN A 38 12.40 -7.46 -9.16
C ASN A 38 10.91 -7.39 -8.85
N ARG A 39 10.07 -8.01 -9.70
CA ARG A 39 8.61 -8.11 -9.47
C ARG A 39 8.26 -8.79 -8.14
N LEU A 40 9.04 -9.79 -7.73
CA LEU A 40 8.90 -10.44 -6.42
C LEU A 40 9.14 -9.47 -5.26
N LYS A 41 10.07 -8.52 -5.39
CA LYS A 41 10.28 -7.50 -4.36
C LYS A 41 9.13 -6.49 -4.33
N VAL A 42 8.58 -6.12 -5.49
CA VAL A 42 7.37 -5.29 -5.54
C VAL A 42 6.25 -5.97 -4.77
N LEU A 43 5.99 -7.25 -5.05
CA LEU A 43 4.95 -8.01 -4.36
C LEU A 43 5.24 -8.14 -2.85
N LYS A 44 6.49 -8.37 -2.46
CA LYS A 44 6.86 -8.44 -1.04
C LYS A 44 6.69 -7.11 -0.33
N ILE A 45 7.13 -5.99 -0.91
CA ILE A 45 7.10 -4.68 -0.26
C ILE A 45 5.70 -4.08 -0.33
N TYR A 46 5.19 -3.83 -1.54
CA TYR A 46 3.89 -3.20 -1.72
C TYR A 46 2.75 -4.14 -1.40
N GLY A 47 2.89 -5.44 -1.63
CA GLY A 47 1.84 -6.41 -1.29
C GLY A 47 1.69 -6.59 0.22
N SER A 48 2.80 -6.73 0.95
CA SER A 48 2.72 -6.76 2.42
C SER A 48 2.22 -5.43 2.98
N ALA A 49 2.69 -4.29 2.48
CA ALA A 49 2.20 -2.98 2.89
C ALA A 49 0.69 -2.82 2.66
N THR A 50 0.19 -3.23 1.49
CA THR A 50 -1.25 -3.17 1.15
C THR A 50 -2.08 -4.03 2.11
N LEU A 51 -1.61 -5.25 2.41
CA LEU A 51 -2.28 -6.15 3.36
C LEU A 51 -2.29 -5.59 4.79
N VAL A 52 -1.15 -5.06 5.26
CA VAL A 52 -1.05 -4.46 6.59
C VAL A 52 -1.98 -3.25 6.71
N ILE A 53 -1.99 -2.37 5.71
CA ILE A 53 -2.89 -1.20 5.71
C ILE A 53 -4.35 -1.63 5.69
N LEU A 54 -4.71 -2.68 4.93
CA LEU A 54 -6.08 -3.20 4.90
C LEU A 54 -6.53 -3.72 6.26
N ILE A 55 -5.66 -4.47 6.96
CA ILE A 55 -5.95 -4.97 8.31
C ILE A 55 -6.16 -3.79 9.27
N VAL A 56 -5.27 -2.81 9.24
CA VAL A 56 -5.38 -1.60 10.07
C VAL A 56 -6.67 -0.85 9.75
N LEU A 57 -7.02 -0.68 8.47
CA LEU A 57 -8.28 -0.06 8.04
C LEU A 57 -9.50 -0.77 8.63
N LYS A 58 -9.55 -2.11 8.51
CA LYS A 58 -10.69 -2.89 8.99
C LYS A 58 -10.83 -2.87 10.50
N ILE A 59 -9.71 -2.94 11.22
CA ILE A 59 -9.69 -2.75 12.68
C ILE A 59 -10.20 -1.35 13.02
N PHE A 60 -9.71 -0.33 12.30
CA PHE A 60 -10.09 1.05 12.55
C PHE A 60 -11.58 1.30 12.30
N GLU A 61 -12.12 0.80 11.18
CA GLU A 61 -13.56 0.85 10.90
C GLU A 61 -14.37 0.14 11.98
N TYR A 62 -13.94 -1.04 12.44
CA TYR A 62 -14.67 -1.80 13.46
C TYR A 62 -14.78 -1.09 14.82
N TYR A 63 -13.75 -0.35 15.24
CA TYR A 63 -13.75 0.32 16.55
C TYR A 63 -14.35 1.73 16.54
N PHE A 64 -14.36 2.41 15.40
CA PHE A 64 -14.68 3.84 15.32
C PHE A 64 -15.88 4.18 14.43
N ILE A 65 -16.45 3.22 13.71
CA ILE A 65 -17.71 3.32 12.96
C ILE A 65 -18.71 2.34 13.57
#